data_AF-A0A0H5Q546-F1
#
_entry.id   AF-A0A0H5Q546-F1
#
_cell.length_a   1.000
_cell.length_b   1.000
_cell.length_c   1.000
_cell.angle_alpha   90.00
_cell.angle_beta   90.00
_cell.angle_gamma   90.00
#
_symmetry.space_group_name_H-M   'P 1'
#
loop_
_entity.id
_entity.type
_entity.pdbx_description
1 polymer ?
#
loop_
_entity_poly.entity_id
_entity_poly.type
_entity_poly.pdbx_seq_one_letter_code
_entity_poly.pdbx_strand_id
1 'polypeptide(L)'
;MNRTRPKQILIRVSEEELEQIKKKVKESGKNQQQYIIEALTQKQIINTDGIKEIYPELKRQGNNLNQIAKKLNENGYVDYRHELPNTMKEVREVWQLLKQYLQKQG
;
A
#
# COMPACT_ATOMS: atom_id res chain seq x y z
N MET A 1 22.14 -39.36 -5.84
CA MET A 1 22.28 -37.90 -6.03
C MET A 1 21.14 -37.20 -5.31
N ASN A 2 21.41 -36.42 -4.27
CA ASN A 2 20.37 -35.65 -3.57
C ASN A 2 20.00 -34.42 -4.40
N ARG A 3 18.70 -34.21 -4.64
CA ARG A 3 18.20 -33.01 -5.33
C ARG A 3 18.38 -31.79 -4.41
N THR A 4 18.87 -30.69 -4.97
CA THR A 4 19.03 -29.42 -4.25
C THR A 4 17.70 -28.75 -3.89
N ARG A 5 16.60 -29.11 -4.58
CA ARG A 5 15.24 -28.61 -4.31
C ARG A 5 14.24 -29.79 -4.27
N PRO A 6 13.95 -30.37 -3.09
CA PRO A 6 13.13 -31.59 -2.98
C PRO A 6 11.61 -31.33 -2.98
N LYS A 7 11.16 -30.10 -2.72
CA LYS A 7 9.73 -29.75 -2.60
C LYS A 7 9.16 -29.27 -3.94
N GLN A 8 7.91 -29.64 -4.23
CA GLN A 8 7.18 -29.23 -5.43
C GLN A 8 5.94 -28.42 -5.07
N ILE A 9 5.61 -27.43 -5.90
CA ILE A 9 4.37 -26.66 -5.83
C ILE A 9 3.62 -26.92 -7.12
N LEU A 10 2.44 -27.55 -7.02
CA LEU A 10 1.57 -27.78 -8.16
C LEU A 10 0.59 -26.61 -8.29
N ILE A 11 0.55 -25.98 -9.47
CA ILE A 11 -0.36 -24.87 -9.77
C ILE A 11 -1.16 -25.26 -11.00
N ARG A 12 -2.48 -25.11 -10.93
CA ARG A 12 -3.36 -25.25 -12.09
C ARG A 12 -3.49 -23.87 -12.73
N VAL A 13 -3.35 -23.82 -14.05
CA VAL A 13 -3.45 -22.60 -14.85
C VAL A 13 -4.31 -22.88 -16.07
N SER A 14 -4.98 -21.86 -16.60
CA SER A 14 -5.63 -21.92 -17.90
C SER A 14 -4.59 -21.92 -19.02
N GLU A 15 -5.02 -22.22 -20.26
CA GLU A 15 -4.14 -22.17 -21.43
C GLU A 15 -3.59 -20.76 -21.65
N GLU A 16 -4.44 -19.74 -21.50
CA GLU A 16 -4.05 -18.32 -21.63
C GLU A 16 -3.00 -17.91 -20.58
N GLU A 17 -3.20 -18.33 -19.32
CA GLU A 17 -2.24 -18.08 -18.25
C GLU A 17 -0.89 -18.77 -18.52
N LEU A 18 -0.93 -20.01 -19.05
CA LEU A 18 0.27 -20.75 -19.41
C LEU A 18 1.06 -20.06 -20.53
N GLU A 19 0.39 -19.54 -21.56
CA GLU A 19 1.03 -18.77 -22.63
C GLU A 19 1.71 -17.51 -22.09
N GLN A 20 1.02 -16.76 -21.23
CA GLN A 20 1.57 -15.57 -20.60
C GLN A 20 2.81 -15.89 -19.75
N ILE A 21 2.78 -16.98 -18.98
CA ILE A 21 3.93 -17.43 -18.19
C ILE A 21 5.10 -17.79 -19.11
N LYS A 22 4.87 -18.58 -20.16
CA LYS A 22 5.91 -18.97 -21.12
C LYS A 22 6.56 -17.75 -21.79
N LYS A 23 5.76 -16.76 -22.19
CA LYS A 23 6.25 -15.51 -22.78
C LYS A 23 7.18 -14.77 -21.81
N LYS A 24 6.75 -14.58 -20.57
CA LYS A 24 7.56 -13.91 -19.54
C LYS A 24 8.83 -14.68 -19.17
N VAL A 25 8.77 -16.01 -19.12
CA VAL A 25 9.96 -16.86 -18.93
C VAL A 25 10.96 -16.63 -20.06
N LYS A 26 10.50 -16.64 -21.32
CA LYS A 26 11.34 -16.38 -22.50
C LYS A 26 11.97 -14.99 -22.46
N GLU A 27 11.19 -13.96 -22.13
CA GLU A 27 11.68 -12.58 -21.99
C GLU A 27 12.70 -12.43 -20.85
N SER A 28 12.57 -13.21 -19.78
CA SER A 28 13.48 -13.15 -18.64
C SER A 28 14.84 -13.80 -18.88
N GLY A 29 14.99 -14.63 -19.92
CA GLY A 29 16.19 -15.44 -20.18
C GLY A 29 16.46 -16.55 -19.15
N LYS A 30 15.54 -16.78 -18.21
CA LYS A 30 15.69 -17.78 -17.13
C LYS A 30 14.94 -19.06 -17.46
N ASN A 31 15.33 -20.16 -16.82
CA ASN A 31 14.51 -21.37 -16.86
C ASN A 31 13.21 -21.14 -16.09
N GLN A 32 12.15 -21.88 -16.45
CA GLN A 32 10.82 -21.69 -15.87
C GLN A 32 10.78 -21.84 -14.35
N GLN A 33 11.52 -22.81 -13.79
CA GLN A 33 11.56 -23.03 -12.34
C GLN A 33 12.19 -21.82 -11.61
N GLN A 34 13.30 -21.31 -12.13
CA GLN A 34 14.00 -20.15 -11.58
C GLN A 34 13.15 -18.88 -11.71
N TYR A 35 12.54 -18.65 -12.87
CA TYR A 35 11.66 -17.51 -13.10
C TYR A 35 10.49 -17.49 -12.11
N ILE A 36 9.78 -18.62 -11.96
CA ILE A 36 8.63 -18.72 -11.06
C ILE A 36 9.06 -18.52 -9.61
N ILE A 37 10.18 -19.12 -9.20
CA ILE A 37 10.66 -18.97 -7.82
C ILE A 37 11.02 -17.52 -7.53
N GLU A 38 11.77 -16.86 -8.42
CA GLU A 38 12.13 -15.45 -8.24
C GLU A 38 10.89 -14.55 -8.28
N ALA A 39 9.94 -14.80 -9.19
CA ALA A 39 8.69 -14.04 -9.27
C ALA A 39 7.84 -14.14 -7.98
N LEU A 40 7.86 -15.31 -7.33
CA LEU A 40 7.13 -15.55 -6.07
C LEU A 40 7.90 -15.09 -4.82
N THR A 41 9.23 -15.02 -4.87
CA THR A 41 10.07 -14.74 -3.68
C THR A 41 10.66 -13.33 -3.66
N GLN A 42 10.88 -12.70 -4.81
CA GLN A 42 11.49 -11.36 -4.91
C GLN A 42 10.47 -10.23 -4.98
N LYS A 43 9.19 -10.52 -5.27
CA LYS A 43 8.16 -9.49 -5.21
C LYS A 43 7.81 -9.20 -3.75
N GLN A 44 7.96 -7.94 -3.35
CA GLN A 44 7.45 -7.46 -2.07
C GLN A 44 5.93 -7.64 -2.06
N ILE A 45 5.43 -8.46 -1.15
CA ILE A 45 3.99 -8.59 -0.90
C ILE A 45 3.61 -7.45 0.03
N ILE A 46 3.06 -6.37 -0.54
CA ILE A 46 2.59 -5.23 0.24
C ILE A 46 1.17 -5.55 0.70
N ASN A 47 1.00 -5.80 2.01
CA ASN A 47 -0.34 -5.90 2.58
C ASN A 47 -0.93 -4.49 2.77
N THR A 48 -1.92 -4.17 1.94
CA THR A 48 -2.61 -2.88 1.94
C THR A 48 -3.78 -2.81 2.93
N ASP A 49 -4.05 -3.85 3.72
CA ASP A 49 -5.16 -3.83 4.68
C ASP A 49 -5.03 -2.70 5.71
N GLY A 50 -3.80 -2.37 6.14
CA GLY A 50 -3.56 -1.21 7.01
C GLY A 50 -3.89 0.15 6.37
N ILE A 51 -3.95 0.25 5.04
CA ILE A 51 -4.35 1.48 4.34
C ILE A 51 -5.86 1.74 4.52
N LYS A 52 -6.67 0.69 4.68
CA LYS A 52 -8.12 0.83 4.92
C LYS A 52 -8.41 1.54 6.24
N GLU A 53 -7.51 1.45 7.21
CA GLU A 53 -7.62 2.15 8.50
C GLU A 53 -7.28 3.64 8.39
N ILE A 54 -6.41 4.03 7.43
CA ILE A 54 -5.96 5.41 7.24
C ILE A 54 -6.95 6.22 6.39
N TYR A 55 -7.69 5.56 5.48
CA TYR A 55 -8.60 6.22 4.55
C TYR A 55 -9.73 7.05 5.20
N PRO A 56 -10.40 6.59 6.29
CA PRO A 56 -11.40 7.39 7.00
C PRO A 56 -10.82 8.65 7.63
N GLU A 57 -9.59 8.55 8.18
CA GLU A 57 -8.90 9.68 8.80
C GLU A 57 -8.51 10.74 7.77
N LEU A 58 -7.99 10.31 6.62
CA LEU A 58 -7.68 11.23 5.51
C LEU A 58 -8.93 11.98 5.02
N LYS A 59 -10.07 11.28 4.91
CA LYS A 59 -11.35 11.90 4.54
C LYS A 59 -11.80 12.93 5.58
N ARG A 60 -11.61 12.66 6.88
CA ARG A 60 -11.94 13.60 7.95
C ARG A 60 -11.08 14.86 7.88
N GLN A 61 -9.77 14.70 7.66
CA GLN A 61 -8.87 15.84 7.47
C GLN A 61 -9.27 16.69 6.25
N GLY A 62 -9.59 16.06 5.12
CA GLY A 62 -10.06 16.76 3.92
C GLY A 62 -11.34 17.57 4.18
N ASN A 63 -12.28 17.00 4.94
CA ASN A 63 -13.51 17.72 5.33
C ASN A 63 -13.21 18.91 6.24
N ASN A 64 -12.30 18.78 7.20
CA ASN A 64 -11.92 19.85 8.11
C ASN A 64 -11.23 21.00 7.36
N LEU A 65 -10.33 20.67 6.42
CA LEU A 65 -9.70 21.65 5.54
C LEU A 65 -10.73 22.40 4.67
N ASN A 66 -11.71 21.70 4.10
CA ASN A 66 -12.77 22.33 3.32
C ASN A 66 -13.63 23.28 4.17
N GLN A 67 -13.91 22.93 5.42
CA GLN A 67 -14.66 23.81 6.33
C GLN A 67 -13.87 25.08 6.66
N ILE A 68 -12.56 24.95 6.93
CA ILE A 68 -11.67 26.10 7.17
C ILE A 68 -11.63 27.00 5.93
N ALA A 69 -11.42 26.43 4.74
CA ALA A 69 -11.38 27.18 3.49
C ALA A 69 -12.71 27.90 3.20
N LYS A 70 -13.84 27.23 3.44
CA LYS A 70 -15.17 27.82 3.28
C LYS A 70 -15.39 28.99 4.25
N LYS A 71 -15.03 28.84 5.53
CA LYS A 71 -15.11 29.92 6.53
C LYS A 71 -14.23 31.11 6.20
N LEU A 72 -13.01 30.88 5.70
CA LEU A 72 -12.11 31.93 5.20
C LEU A 72 -12.74 32.68 4.02
N ASN A 73 -13.32 31.96 3.07
CA ASN A 73 -13.96 32.55 1.90
C ASN A 73 -15.24 33.31 2.25
N GLU A 74 -16.01 32.86 3.24
CA GLU A 74 -17.29 33.48 3.64
C GLU A 74 -17.11 34.64 4.63
N ASN A 75 -16.21 34.53 5.61
CA ASN A 75 -16.11 35.47 6.74
C ASN A 75 -14.80 36.26 6.79
N GLY A 76 -13.82 35.96 5.93
CA GLY A 76 -12.52 36.64 5.88
C GLY A 76 -11.59 36.41 7.07
N TYR A 77 -12.02 35.65 8.10
CA TYR A 77 -11.18 35.23 9.23
C TYR A 77 -11.61 33.88 9.81
N VAL A 78 -10.69 33.20 10.49
CA VAL A 78 -10.91 31.93 11.21
C VAL A 78 -10.57 32.15 12.68
N ASP A 79 -11.34 31.56 13.60
CA ASP A 79 -11.02 31.60 15.03
C ASP A 79 -9.86 30.64 15.36
N TYR A 80 -8.65 31.20 15.32
CA TYR A 80 -7.39 30.51 15.56
C TYR A 80 -7.23 29.92 16.97
N ARG A 81 -8.04 30.32 17.95
CA ARG A 81 -7.85 29.89 19.35
C ARG A 81 -8.32 28.47 19.61
N HIS A 82 -9.25 27.96 18.80
CA HIS A 82 -9.89 26.66 19.04
C HIS A 82 -9.80 25.72 17.84
N GLU A 83 -9.96 26.21 16.61
CA GLU A 83 -9.97 25.32 15.43
C GLU A 83 -8.56 24.86 15.03
N LEU A 84 -7.59 25.77 15.02
CA LEU A 84 -6.22 25.46 14.62
C LEU A 84 -5.54 24.41 15.54
N PRO A 85 -5.64 24.49 16.88
CA PRO A 85 -5.06 23.49 17.77
C PRO A 85 -5.67 22.09 17.58
N ASN A 86 -6.98 22.01 17.33
CA ASN A 86 -7.67 20.75 17.11
C ASN A 86 -7.25 20.10 15.79
N THR A 87 -7.19 20.88 14.71
CA THR A 87 -6.68 20.39 13.42
C THR A 87 -5.21 19.94 13.53
N MET A 88 -4.37 20.70 14.24
CA MET A 88 -2.97 20.32 14.47
C MET A 88 -2.83 19.03 15.28
N LYS A 89 -3.75 18.76 16.21
CA LYS A 89 -3.79 17.51 16.97
C LYS A 89 -4.11 16.31 16.06
N GLU A 90 -5.15 16.42 15.23
CA GLU A 90 -5.54 15.37 14.29
C GLU A 90 -4.43 15.06 13.27
N VAL A 91 -3.73 16.10 12.78
CA VAL A 91 -2.59 15.92 11.88
C VAL A 91 -1.45 15.15 12.57
N ARG A 92 -1.16 15.43 13.84
CA ARG A 92 -0.15 14.69 14.62
C ARG A 92 -0.54 13.25 14.86
N GLU A 93 -1.81 12.97 15.12
CA GLU A 93 -2.32 11.60 15.32
C GLU A 93 -2.17 10.75 14.05
N VAL A 94 -2.55 11.29 12.90
CA VAL A 94 -2.35 10.61 11.61
C VAL A 94 -0.87 10.39 11.31
N TRP A 95 0.00 11.35 11.63
CA TRP A 95 1.45 11.18 11.47
C TRP A 95 2.02 10.06 12.35
N GLN A 96 1.51 9.87 13.58
CA GLN A 96 1.93 8.77 14.45
C GLN A 96 1.47 7.41 13.93
N LEU A 97 0.21 7.30 13.48
CA LEU A 97 -0.31 6.07 12.89
C LEU A 97 0.47 5.68 11.62
N LEU A 98 0.81 6.65 10.77
CA LEU A 98 1.60 6.41 9.57
C LEU A 98 3.00 5.89 9.91
N LYS A 99 3.68 6.49 10.90
CA LYS A 99 4.99 6.01 11.37
C LYS A 99 4.91 4.58 11.89
N GLN A 100 3.90 4.24 12.67
CA GLN A 100 3.70 2.88 13.18
C GLN A 100 3.43 1.87 12.06
N TYR A 101 2.64 2.25 11.06
CA TYR A 101 2.41 1.40 9.88
C TYR A 101 3.70 1.15 9.12
N LEU A 102 4.47 2.20 8.81
CA LEU A 102 5.75 2.10 8.08
C LEU A 102 6.78 1.26 8.84
N GLN A 103 6.84 1.36 10.17
CA GLN A 103 7.71 0.51 11.01
C GLN A 103 7.35 -0.97 10.96
N LYS A 104 6.09 -1.33 10.68
CA LYS A 104 5.65 -2.72 10.54
C LYS A 104 5.89 -3.29 9.14
N GLN A 105 6.25 -2.45 8.17
CA GLN A 105 6.48 -2.84 6.76
C GLN A 105 7.97 -3.02 6.42
N GLY A 106 8.88 -2.62 7.32
CA GLY A 106 10.32 -2.89 7.24
C GLY A 106 10.71 -4.08 8.08
#